data_AF-A0A645J9Q8-F1
#
_entry.id   AF-A0A645J9Q8-F1
#
_cell.length_a   1.000
_cell.length_b   1.000
_cell.length_c   1.000
_cell.angle_alpha   90.00
_cell.angle_beta   90.00
_cell.angle_gamma   90.00
#
_symmetry.space_group_name_H-M   'P 1'
#
loop_
_entity.id
_entity.type
_entity.pdbx_description
1 polymer ?
#
loop_
_entity_poly.entity_id
_entity_poly.type
_entity_poly.pdbx_seq_one_letter_code
_entity_poly.pdbx_strand_id
1 'polypeptide(L)' 'MWGDLVVALVVGRIDHADLLDHARRHLPSAALPRRIRQLDSLPRNAAGKLERAALRRLAAGASA' A
#
# COMPACT_ATOMS: atom_id res chain seq x y z
N MET A 1 16.55 -14.70 7.77
CA MET A 1 15.78 -13.62 8.44
C MET A 1 14.64 -13.22 7.51
N TRP A 2 13.39 -13.41 7.91
CA TRP A 2 12.24 -12.91 7.15
C TRP A 2 11.85 -11.59 7.80
N GLY A 3 12.03 -10.47 7.07
CA GLY A 3 11.72 -9.13 7.56
C GLY A 3 10.37 -8.65 7.05
N ASP A 4 9.72 -7.77 7.81
CA ASP A 4 8.49 -7.11 7.36
C ASP A 4 8.77 -6.11 6.23
N LEU A 5 7.91 -6.12 5.21
CA LEU A 5 7.94 -5.19 4.09
C LEU A 5 6.75 -4.24 4.18
N VAL A 6 7.02 -2.94 4.32
CA VAL A 6 5.97 -1.92 4.26
C VAL A 6 5.60 -1.65 2.81
N VAL A 7 4.33 -1.84 2.47
CA VAL A 7 3.77 -1.63 1.13
C VAL A 7 2.62 -0.63 1.22
N ALA A 8 2.66 0.42 0.40
CA ALA A 8 1.56 1.35 0.23
C ALA A 8 0.66 0.90 -0.93
N LEU A 9 -0.65 0.76 -0.68
CA LEU A 9 -1.67 0.55 -1.70
C LEU A 9 -2.41 1.87 -1.91
N VAL A 10 -2.35 2.41 -3.13
CA VAL A 10 -2.76 3.80 -3.42
C VAL A 10 -3.83 3.81 -4.49
N VAL A 11 -4.84 4.66 -4.33
CA VAL A 11 -5.87 4.94 -5.32
C VAL A 11 -5.87 6.44 -5.59
N GLY A 12 -6.03 6.83 -6.86
CA GLY A 12 -5.96 8.23 -7.30
C GLY A 12 -4.69 8.54 -8.10
N ARG A 13 -4.58 9.74 -8.66
CA ARG A 13 -3.42 10.15 -9.46
C ARG A 13 -2.43 10.91 -8.59
N ILE A 14 -1.32 10.26 -8.24
CA ILE A 14 -0.20 10.86 -7.52
C ILE A 14 1.10 10.23 -8.01
N ASP A 15 2.14 11.04 -8.16
CA ASP A 15 3.48 10.52 -8.47
C ASP A 15 4.06 9.78 -7.26
N HIS A 16 4.81 8.70 -7.51
CA HIS A 16 5.42 7.93 -6.44
C HIS A 16 6.46 8.74 -5.64
N ALA A 17 7.19 9.66 -6.27
CA ALA A 17 8.16 10.53 -5.59
C ALA A 17 7.46 11.49 -4.64
N ASP A 18 6.37 12.14 -5.09
CA ASP A 18 5.58 13.04 -4.25
C ASP A 18 4.99 12.32 -3.03
N LEU A 19 4.50 11.10 -3.22
CA LEU A 19 3.99 10.27 -2.13
C LEU A 19 5.10 9.90 -1.13
N LEU A 20 6.27 9.50 -1.62
CA LEU A 20 7.40 9.16 -0.76
C LEU A 20 7.92 10.37 0.02
N ASP A 21 7.99 11.54 -0.60
CA ASP A 21 8.42 12.76 0.06
C ASP A 21 7.39 13.21 1.09
N HIS A 22 6.10 13.06 0.81
CA HIS A 22 5.06 13.25 1.82
C HIS A 22 5.25 12.26 2.98
N ALA A 23 5.46 10.97 2.71
CA ALA A 23 5.68 9.96 3.75
C ALA A 23 6.92 10.26 4.61
N ARG A 24 8.04 10.68 4.00
CA ARG A 24 9.29 11.04 4.71
C ARG A 24 9.12 12.18 5.69
N ARG A 25 8.22 13.13 5.40
CA ARG A 25 7.93 14.26 6.28
C ARG A 25 7.07 13.88 7.49
N HIS A 26 6.31 12.79 7.43
CA HIS A 26 5.28 12.47 8.42
C HIS A 26 5.47 11.12 9.12
N LEU A 27 6.31 10.23 8.59
CA LEU A 27 6.52 8.89 9.11
C LEU A 27 7.98 8.67 9.53
N PRO A 28 8.22 7.85 10.56
CA PRO A 28 9.57 7.39 10.87
C PRO A 28 10.12 6.52 9.74
N SER A 29 11.44 6.48 9.58
CA SER A 29 12.12 5.78 8.49
C SER A 29 11.73 4.30 8.36
N ALA A 30 11.43 3.62 9.48
CA ALA A 30 11.00 2.21 9.50
C ALA A 30 9.60 1.98 8.90
N ALA A 31 8.74 3.02 8.89
CA ALA A 31 7.39 2.96 8.34
C ALA A 31 7.30 3.49 6.90
N LEU A 32 8.42 3.91 6.31
CA LEU A 32 8.43 4.35 4.91
C LEU A 32 8.13 3.17 3.99
N PRO A 33 7.21 3.35 3.02
CA PRO A 33 6.86 2.27 2.11
C PRO A 33 8.06 1.95 1.22
N ARG A 34 8.42 0.67 1.19
CA ARG A 34 9.48 0.14 0.31
C ARG A 34 8.92 -0.27 -1.06
N ARG A 35 7.60 -0.44 -1.16
CA ARG A 35 6.87 -0.63 -2.41
C ARG A 35 5.60 0.21 -2.39
N ILE A 36 5.27 0.78 -3.54
CA ILE A 36 4.01 1.47 -3.79
C ILE A 36 3.30 0.73 -4.92
N ARG A 37 2.03 0.41 -4.72
CA ARG A 37 1.17 -0.17 -5.76
C ARG A 37 -0.02 0.74 -6.00
N GLN A 38 -0.15 1.17 -7.25
CA GLN A 38 -1.33 1.88 -7.72
C GLN A 38 -2.47 0.87 -7.98
N LEU A 39 -3.67 1.20 -7.53
CA LEU A 39 -4.89 0.43 -7.74
C LEU A 39 -5.98 1.35 -8.27
N ASP A 40 -6.92 0.79 -9.03
CA ASP A 40 -8.11 1.52 -9.46
C ASP A 40 -9.09 1.73 -8.30
N SER A 41 -9.17 0.74 -7.40
CA SER A 41 -9.98 0.84 -6.18
C SER A 41 -9.42 -0.08 -5.07
N LEU A 42 -9.76 0.25 -3.83
CA LEU A 42 -9.45 -0.61 -2.69
C LEU A 42 -10.51 -1.72 -2.56
N PRO A 43 -10.12 -2.99 -2.41
CA PRO A 43 -11.06 -4.09 -2.25
C PRO A 43 -11.90 -3.91 -0.98
N ARG A 44 -13.21 -4.08 -1.14
CA ARG A 44 -14.19 -3.97 -0.06
C ARG A 44 -15.07 -5.22 -0.05
N ASN A 45 -15.51 -5.62 1.14
CA ASN A 45 -16.47 -6.70 1.30
C ASN A 45 -17.90 -6.24 0.97
N ALA A 46 -18.88 -7.15 1.03
CA ALA A 46 -20.29 -6.85 0.75
C ALA A 46 -20.88 -5.75 1.65
N ALA A 47 -20.32 -5.54 2.84
CA ALA A 47 -20.71 -4.46 3.75
C ALA A 47 -19.95 -3.14 3.50
N GLY A 48 -19.16 -3.06 2.41
CA GLY A 48 -18.38 -1.87 2.03
C GLY A 48 -17.12 -1.63 2.86
N LYS A 49 -16.75 -2.53 3.78
CA LYS A 49 -15.53 -2.43 4.60
C LYS A 49 -14.32 -2.95 3.84
N LEU A 50 -13.14 -2.42 4.12
CA LEU A 50 -11.90 -2.89 3.50
C LEU A 50 -11.70 -4.40 3.75
N GLU A 51 -11.48 -5.14 2.68
CA GLU A 51 -11.23 -6.57 2.74
C GLU A 51 -9.73 -6.82 3.01
N ARG A 52 -9.38 -6.95 4.30
CA ARG A 52 -7.98 -7.08 4.75
C ARG A 52 -7.23 -8.26 4.10
N ALA A 53 -7.93 -9.36 3.78
CA ALA A 53 -7.32 -10.52 3.14
C ALA A 53 -6.91 -10.21 1.69
N ALA A 54 -7.80 -9.62 0.87
CA ALA A 54 -7.43 -9.12 -0.45
C ALA A 54 -6.32 -8.07 -0.40
N LEU A 55 -6.38 -7.10 0.52
CA LEU A 55 -5.31 -6.10 0.68
C LEU A 55 -3.94 -6.76 0.94
N ARG A 56 -3.88 -7.79 1.80
CA ARG A 56 -2.62 -8.53 2.04
C ARG A 56 -2.13 -9.28 0.82
N ARG A 57 -3.02 -9.92 0.05
CA ARG A 57 -2.66 -10.61 -1.20
C ARG A 57 -2.10 -9.63 -2.24
N LEU A 58 -2.74 -8.47 -2.38
CA LEU A 58 -2.25 -7.37 -3.21
C LEU A 58 -0.89 -6.85 -2.68
N ALA A 59 -0.71 -6.66 -1.38
CA ALA A 59 0.58 -6.22 -0.85
C ALA A 59 1.71 -7.24 -1.08
N ALA A 60 1.40 -8.53 -0.96
CA ALA A 60 2.37 -9.62 -1.15
C ALA A 60 2.83 -9.79 -2.61
N GLY A 61 2.13 -9.17 -3.57
CA GLY A 61 2.47 -9.30 -4.99
C GLY A 61 2.02 -10.63 -5.59
N ALA A 62 0.94 -11.24 -5.07
CA ALA A 62 0.28 -12.32 -5.78
C ALA A 62 -0.22 -11.75 -7.13
N SER A 63 0.51 -12.04 -8.20
CA SER A 63 -0.06 -12.01 -9.54
C SER A 63 -1.15 -13.06 -9.53
N ALA A 64 -2.36 -12.67 -9.94
CA ALA A 64 -3.23 -13.64 -10.58
C ALA A 64 -2.52 -14.19 -11.84
#